data_AF-A0A3C1IS28-F1
#
_entry.id   AF-A0A3C1IS28-F1
#
_cell.length_a   1.000
_cell.length_b   1.000
_cell.length_c   1.000
_cell.angle_alpha   90.00
_cell.angle_beta   90.00
_cell.angle_gamma   90.00
#
_symmetry.space_group_name_H-M   'P 1'
#
loop_
_entity.id
_entity.type
_entity.pdbx_description
1 polymer ?
#
loop_
_entity_poly.entity_id
_entity_poly.type
_entity_poly.pdbx_seq_one_letter_code
_entity_poly.pdbx_strand_id
1 'polypeptide(L)' 'MSQYAVYSDEKIDSKIPEGPVAEKWTNFKAHQKLVNPANKRHLDIIVVGTGLAGASAASTLGEMGFNVLNFCIQDSP' A
#
# COMPACT_ATOMS: atom_id res chain seq x y z
N MET A 1 -45.60 -3.30 -4.29
CA MET A 1 -44.54 -4.09 -3.64
C MET A 1 -43.20 -3.63 -4.20
N SER A 2 -42.62 -2.57 -3.63
CA SER A 2 -41.30 -2.05 -4.04
C SER A 2 -40.22 -2.75 -3.21
N GLN A 3 -39.38 -3.52 -3.87
CA GLN A 3 -38.23 -4.20 -3.27
C GLN A 3 -37.07 -3.21 -3.20
N TYR A 4 -36.96 -2.47 -2.09
CA TYR A 4 -35.77 -1.67 -1.81
C TYR A 4 -34.62 -2.60 -1.46
N ALA A 5 -33.49 -2.44 -2.15
CA ALA A 5 -32.27 -3.23 -1.94
C ALA A 5 -31.86 -3.23 -0.46
N VAL A 6 -31.64 -4.41 0.09
CA VAL A 6 -31.07 -4.62 1.42
C VAL A 6 -29.61 -4.18 1.35
N TYR A 7 -29.30 -2.97 1.81
CA TYR A 7 -27.91 -2.60 2.06
C TYR A 7 -27.41 -3.42 3.25
N SER A 8 -26.28 -4.10 3.09
CA SER A 8 -25.61 -4.79 4.19
C SER A 8 -25.17 -3.75 5.23
N ASP A 9 -25.65 -3.88 6.46
CA ASP A 9 -25.30 -3.04 7.62
C ASP A 9 -23.86 -3.36 8.14
N GLU A 10 -22.97 -3.73 7.22
CA GLU A 10 -21.58 -4.01 7.54
C GLU A 10 -20.85 -2.70 7.80
N LYS A 11 -20.47 -2.51 9.06
CA LYS A 11 -19.68 -1.38 9.50
C LYS A 11 -18.30 -1.42 8.83
N ILE A 12 -18.09 -0.52 7.86
CA ILE A 12 -16.82 -0.36 7.17
C ILE A 12 -15.78 0.23 8.13
N ASP A 13 -14.63 -0.43 8.24
CA ASP A 13 -13.47 0.09 8.97
C ASP A 13 -12.80 1.18 8.14
N SER A 14 -13.00 2.43 8.55
CA SER A 14 -12.43 3.61 7.90
C SER A 14 -10.98 3.90 8.30
N LYS A 15 -10.42 3.16 9.27
CA LYS A 15 -9.04 3.34 9.80
C LYS A 15 -8.66 4.79 10.10
N ILE A 16 -9.62 5.56 10.62
CA ILE A 16 -9.40 6.96 11.01
C ILE A 16 -8.38 6.99 12.17
N PRO A 17 -7.32 7.82 12.10
CA PRO A 17 -6.37 7.93 13.19
C PRO A 17 -7.02 8.34 14.52
N GLU A 18 -6.46 7.85 15.63
CA GLU A 18 -6.95 8.14 16.97
C GLU A 18 -6.61 9.58 17.44
N GLY A 19 -7.28 10.04 18.49
CA GLY A 19 -7.04 11.34 19.12
C GLY A 19 -7.95 12.49 18.65
N PRO A 20 -7.75 13.71 19.20
CA PRO A 20 -8.52 14.91 18.87
C PRO A 20 -8.41 15.28 17.39
N VAL A 21 -9.49 15.78 16.79
CA VAL A 21 -9.57 16.07 15.34
C VAL A 21 -8.41 16.94 14.85
N ALA A 22 -8.01 17.96 15.62
CA ALA A 22 -6.91 18.86 15.26
C ALA A 22 -5.54 18.17 15.21
N GLU A 23 -5.36 17.06 15.94
CA GLU A 23 -4.07 16.39 16.11
C GLU A 23 -3.99 15.03 15.42
N LYS A 24 -5.11 14.42 15.02
CA LYS A 24 -5.22 13.06 14.45
C LYS A 24 -4.08 12.74 13.47
N TRP A 25 -3.90 13.57 12.45
CA TRP A 25 -2.91 13.33 11.40
C TRP A 25 -1.48 13.61 11.83
N THR A 26 -1.27 14.58 12.72
CA THR A 26 0.03 14.86 13.31
C THR A 26 0.48 13.67 14.16
N ASN A 27 -0.40 13.17 15.03
CA ASN A 27 -0.15 12.00 15.87
C ASN A 27 0.08 10.74 15.03
N PHE A 28 -0.74 10.49 14.01
CA PHE A 28 -0.54 9.36 13.10
C PHE A 28 0.85 9.39 12.46
N LYS A 29 1.24 10.53 11.88
CA LYS A 29 2.53 10.66 11.20
C LYS A 29 3.72 10.49 12.13
N ALA A 30 3.58 10.89 13.39
CA ALA A 30 4.63 10.74 14.41
C ALA A 30 4.84 9.29 14.85
N HIS A 31 3.79 8.46 14.83
CA HIS A 31 3.82 7.09 15.37
C HIS A 31 3.76 5.98 14.29
N GLN A 32 3.50 6.33 13.03
CA GLN A 32 3.48 5.36 11.94
C GLN A 32 4.85 4.69 11.74
N LYS A 33 4.83 3.44 11.27
CA LYS A 33 6.04 2.70 10.91
C LYS A 33 6.59 3.23 9.59
N LEU A 34 7.50 4.21 9.67
CA LEU A 34 8.17 4.76 8.50
C LEU A 34 9.11 3.73 7.86
N VAL A 35 9.28 3.83 6.55
CA VAL A 35 10.29 3.06 5.82
C VAL A 35 11.69 3.46 6.31
N ASN A 36 12.49 2.47 6.70
CA ASN A 36 13.86 2.69 7.14
C ASN A 36 14.73 1.45 6.87
N PRO A 37 16.08 1.56 6.96
CA PRO A 37 16.96 0.44 6.68
C PRO A 37 16.77 -0.80 7.58
N ALA A 38 16.19 -0.63 8.77
CA ALA A 38 15.97 -1.72 9.72
C ALA A 38 14.70 -2.53 9.41
N ASN A 39 13.69 -1.94 8.78
CA ASN A 39 12.43 -2.62 8.44
C ASN A 39 12.25 -2.94 6.95
N LYS A 40 13.20 -2.58 6.07
CA LYS A 40 13.10 -2.82 4.62
C LYS A 40 12.78 -4.25 4.19
N ARG A 41 13.24 -5.26 4.96
CA ARG A 41 12.95 -6.69 4.67
C ARG A 41 11.54 -7.12 5.05
N HIS A 42 10.82 -6.30 5.82
CA HIS A 42 9.43 -6.53 6.18
C HIS A 42 8.46 -5.78 5.26
N LEU A 43 8.98 -5.08 4.25
CA LEU A 43 8.20 -4.30 3.31
C LEU A 43 8.30 -4.94 1.94
N ASP A 44 7.15 -5.25 1.37
CA ASP A 44 7.04 -5.72 -0.01
C ASP A 44 6.89 -4.51 -0.94
N ILE A 45 7.71 -4.46 -1.98
CA ILE A 45 7.62 -3.47 -3.04
C ILE A 45 6.98 -4.12 -4.25
N ILE A 46 5.87 -3.54 -4.71
CA ILE A 46 5.22 -3.95 -5.95
C ILE A 46 5.63 -2.97 -7.05
N VAL A 47 6.29 -3.49 -8.08
CA VAL A 47 6.60 -2.77 -9.32
C VAL A 47 5.67 -3.28 -10.40
N VAL A 48 4.92 -2.39 -11.04
CA VAL A 48 4.03 -2.73 -12.16
C VAL A 48 4.62 -2.16 -13.44
N GLY A 49 4.90 -3.05 -14.39
CA GLY A 49 5.57 -2.77 -15.66
C GLY A 49 7.03 -3.21 -15.65
N THR A 50 7.42 -4.11 -16.56
CA THR A 50 8.78 -4.65 -16.67
C THR A 50 9.60 -4.04 -17.82
N GLY A 51 9.26 -2.83 -18.24
CA GLY A 51 10.09 -2.06 -19.19
C GLY A 51 11.39 -1.57 -18.54
N LEU A 52 12.17 -0.77 -19.28
CA LEU A 52 13.47 -0.27 -18.81
C LEU A 52 13.40 0.39 -17.43
N ALA A 53 12.38 1.22 -17.19
CA ALA A 53 12.20 1.91 -15.91
C ALA A 53 11.88 0.94 -14.77
N GLY A 54 10.91 0.04 -14.97
CA GLY A 54 10.48 -0.88 -13.93
C GLY A 54 11.51 -1.94 -13.60
N ALA A 55 12.22 -2.47 -14.62
CA ALA A 55 13.36 -3.36 -14.41
C ALA A 55 14.50 -2.68 -13.62
N SER A 56 14.82 -1.42 -13.96
CA SER A 56 15.85 -0.66 -13.25
C SER A 56 15.45 -0.40 -11.80
N ALA A 57 14.21 0.04 -11.56
CA ALA A 57 13.68 0.27 -10.21
C ALA A 57 13.69 -1.02 -9.38
N ALA A 58 13.21 -2.12 -9.95
CA ALA A 58 13.17 -3.41 -9.27
C ALA A 58 14.58 -3.91 -8.90
N SER A 59 15.55 -3.78 -9.81
CA SER A 59 16.94 -4.17 -9.56
C SER A 59 17.55 -3.35 -8.43
N THR A 60 17.44 -2.02 -8.47
CA THR A 60 18.02 -1.14 -7.44
C THR A 60 17.37 -1.39 -6.07
N LEU A 61 16.05 -1.56 -6.01
CA LEU A 61 15.34 -1.83 -4.75
C LEU A 61 15.67 -3.23 -4.21
N GLY A 62 15.83 -4.23 -5.09
CA GLY A 62 16.26 -5.58 -4.73
C GLY A 62 17.69 -5.59 -4.17
N GLU A 63 18.62 -4.86 -4.81
CA GLU A 63 20.01 -4.71 -4.34
C GLU A 63 20.08 -4.04 -2.96
N MET A 64 19.19 -3.07 -2.69
CA MET A 64 19.05 -2.48 -1.37
C MET A 64 18.49 -3.45 -0.32
N GLY A 65 17.99 -4.62 -0.72
CA GLY A 65 17.53 -5.69 0.17
C GLY A 65 16.04 -5.62 0.53
N PHE A 66 15.21 -4.97 -0.28
CA PHE A 66 13.76 -5.07 -0.20
C PHE A 66 13.27 -6.38 -0.85
N ASN A 67 12.09 -6.86 -0.43
CA ASN A 67 11.40 -7.90 -1.18
C ASN A 67 10.63 -7.24 -2.33
N VAL A 68 11.06 -7.48 -3.57
CA VAL A 68 10.48 -6.82 -4.75
C VAL A 68 9.70 -7.82 -5.60
N LEU A 69 8.42 -7.52 -5.81
CA LEU A 69 7.54 -8.24 -6.72
C LEU A 69 7.38 -7.39 -7.99
N ASN A 70 7.93 -7.87 -9.10
CA ASN A 70 7.93 -7.15 -10.37
C ASN A 70 6.97 -7.81 -11.35
N PHE A 71 5.87 -7.13 -11.67
CA PHE A 71 4.78 -7.66 -12.48
C PHE A 71 4.77 -7.03 -13.86
N CYS A 72 4.55 -7.85 -14.88
CA CYS A 72 4.18 -7.39 -16.21
C CYS A 72 2.75 -7.81 -16.50
N ILE A 73 1.97 -6.91 -17.08
CA ILE A 73 0.70 -7.26 -17.72
C ILE A 73 0.98 -7.16 -19.21
N GLN A 74 1.07 -8.31 -19.87
CA GLN A 74 1.01 -8.39 -21.32
C GLN A 74 -0.44 -8.56 -21.70
N ASP A 75 -1.01 -7.55 -22.34
CA ASP A 75 -2.36 -7.63 -22.85
C ASP A 75 -2.33 -8.24 -24.26
N SER A 76 -2.73 -9.52 -24.35
CA SER A 76 -3.20 -10.21 -25.56
C SER A 76 -3.85 -11.54 -25.13
N PRO A 77 -5.04 -11.94 -25.62
CA PRO A 77 -5.74 -13.16 -25.24
C PRO A 77 -4.92 -14.45 -25.36
#